data_AF-A0A1M6SAB1-F1
#
_entry.id   AF-A0A1M6SAB1-F1
#
_cell.length_a   1.000
_cell.length_b   1.000
_cell.length_c   1.000
_cell.angle_alpha   90.00
_cell.angle_beta   90.00
_cell.angle_gamma   90.00
#
_symmetry.space_group_name_H-M   'P 1'
#
loop_
_entity.id
_entity.type
_entity.pdbx_description
1 polymer ?
#
loop_
_entity_poly.entity_id
_entity_poly.type
_entity_poly.pdbx_seq_one_letter_code
_entity_poly.pdbx_strand_id
1 'polypeptide(L)'
;MKNIFLALLVSIPISLTACGDSPEKFVNDVVDSGIKCETHEYDQAKCNQLVAEFKSRNRNFSEEEQNEIRKQVVERFYIELKKLDKKGVKVGSAF
;
A
#
# COMPACT_ATOMS: atom_id res chain seq x y z
N MET A 1 -17.85 -5.81 54.30
CA MET A 1 -16.64 -6.23 53.54
C MET A 1 -17.09 -7.32 52.59
N LYS A 2 -17.57 -7.02 51.37
CA LYS A 2 -16.78 -6.74 50.15
C LYS A 2 -15.72 -7.85 50.01
N ASN A 3 -15.88 -8.86 49.16
CA ASN A 3 -15.87 -8.74 47.70
C ASN A 3 -16.60 -9.93 47.04
N ILE A 4 -17.73 -9.65 46.40
CA ILE A 4 -18.20 -10.44 45.25
C ILE A 4 -17.55 -9.76 44.05
N PHE A 5 -16.46 -10.34 43.56
CA PHE A 5 -15.91 -10.00 42.25
C PHE A 5 -15.62 -11.32 41.54
N LEU A 6 -16.71 -12.01 41.17
CA LEU A 6 -16.75 -12.82 39.96
C LEU A 6 -16.50 -11.84 38.79
N ALA A 7 -15.22 -11.52 38.59
CA ALA A 7 -14.75 -10.82 37.41
C ALA A 7 -15.00 -11.76 36.23
N LEU A 8 -16.18 -11.59 35.64
CA LEU A 8 -16.39 -11.47 34.21
C LEU A 8 -15.12 -11.83 33.40
N LEU A 9 -14.87 -13.12 33.24
CA LEU A 9 -14.11 -13.64 32.11
C LEU A 9 -15.01 -13.41 30.89
N VAL A 10 -15.11 -12.14 30.47
CA VAL A 10 -15.48 -11.82 29.10
C VAL A 10 -14.32 -12.35 28.30
N SER A 11 -14.49 -13.58 27.81
CA SER A 11 -13.85 -14.06 26.61
C SER A 11 -14.22 -13.08 25.50
N ILE A 12 -13.55 -11.93 25.45
CA ILE A 12 -13.49 -11.13 24.25
C ILE A 12 -12.75 -12.04 23.28
N PRO A 13 -13.38 -12.55 22.21
CA PRO A 13 -12.61 -13.11 21.13
C PRO A 13 -11.72 -11.95 20.70
N ILE A 14 -10.42 -12.07 20.97
CA ILE A 14 -9.45 -11.15 20.42
C ILE A 14 -9.47 -11.45 18.93
N SER A 15 -10.42 -10.84 18.23
CA SER A 15 -10.31 -10.59 16.80
C SER A 15 -9.16 -9.61 16.65
N LEU A 16 -7.95 -10.14 16.86
CA LEU A 16 -6.74 -9.70 16.19
C LEU A 16 -7.02 -9.87 14.69
N THR A 17 -7.87 -9.00 14.15
CA THR A 17 -7.60 -8.53 12.81
C THR A 17 -6.25 -7.85 12.97
N ALA A 18 -5.21 -8.57 12.58
CA ALA A 18 -3.93 -7.94 12.31
C ALA A 18 -4.26 -6.69 11.51
N CYS A 19 -3.69 -5.54 11.90
CA CYS A 19 -3.77 -4.31 11.11
C CYS A 19 -2.99 -4.53 9.81
N GLY A 20 -3.48 -5.43 8.97
CA GLY A 20 -3.01 -5.68 7.63
C GLY A 20 -3.55 -4.54 6.78
N ASP A 21 -2.64 -3.92 6.05
CA ASP A 21 -2.97 -3.00 4.98
C ASP A 21 -3.95 -3.70 4.03
N SER A 22 -5.03 -3.04 3.61
CA SER A 22 -5.93 -3.68 2.62
C SER A 22 -5.22 -3.74 1.26
N PRO A 23 -5.48 -4.75 0.42
CA PRO A 23 -4.90 -4.83 -0.93
C PRO A 23 -5.14 -3.56 -1.75
N GLU A 24 -6.35 -3.00 -1.68
CA GLU A 24 -6.70 -1.78 -2.38
C GLU A 24 -5.92 -0.55 -1.87
N LYS A 25 -5.77 -0.40 -0.56
CA LYS A 25 -4.98 0.70 0.01
C LYS A 25 -3.52 0.57 -0.41
N PHE A 26 -2.96 -0.63 -0.35
CA PHE A 26 -1.60 -0.89 -0.79
C PHE A 26 -1.40 -0.52 -2.27
N VAL A 27 -2.31 -0.94 -3.15
CA VAL A 27 -2.30 -0.58 -4.57
C VAL A 27 -2.29 0.93 -4.76
N ASN A 28 -3.20 1.65 -4.07
CA ASN A 28 -3.30 3.11 -4.18
C ASN A 28 -2.01 3.80 -3.71
N ASP A 29 -1.44 3.38 -2.59
CA ASP A 29 -0.20 3.95 -2.04
C ASP A 29 0.99 3.76 -3.00
N VAL A 30 1.11 2.57 -3.61
CA VAL A 30 2.16 2.26 -4.60
C VAL A 30 1.99 3.10 -5.87
N VAL A 31 0.77 3.20 -6.39
CA VAL A 31 0.50 3.96 -7.63
C VAL A 31 0.77 5.45 -7.42
N ASP A 32 0.24 6.05 -6.35
CA ASP A 32 0.48 7.47 -6.03
C ASP A 32 1.97 7.77 -5.86
N SER A 33 2.67 6.92 -5.10
CA SER A 33 4.10 7.07 -4.87
C SER A 33 4.92 6.88 -6.15
N GLY A 34 4.56 5.90 -6.98
CA GLY A 34 5.18 5.67 -8.27
C GLY A 34 5.04 6.89 -9.17
N ILE A 35 3.84 7.49 -9.24
CA ILE A 35 3.60 8.69 -10.06
C ILE A 35 4.47 9.85 -9.58
N LYS A 36 4.56 10.07 -8.26
CA LYS A 36 5.42 11.12 -7.68
C LYS A 36 6.91 10.90 -7.97
N CYS A 37 7.35 9.65 -8.09
CA CYS A 37 8.70 9.33 -8.54
C CYS A 37 8.90 9.68 -10.02
N GLU A 38 7.94 9.32 -10.89
CA GLU A 38 8.01 9.59 -12.32
C GLU A 38 7.89 11.08 -12.68
N THR A 39 7.12 11.85 -11.91
CA THR A 39 6.99 13.30 -12.07
C THR A 39 8.12 14.08 -11.39
N HIS A 40 9.07 13.39 -10.75
CA HIS A 40 10.15 13.96 -9.93
C HIS A 40 9.67 14.85 -8.77
N GLU A 41 8.45 14.62 -8.27
CA GLU A 41 8.00 15.21 -7.01
C GLU A 41 8.74 14.60 -5.81
N TYR A 42 9.15 13.33 -5.92
CA TYR A 42 10.07 12.68 -5.01
C TYR A 42 11.47 12.58 -5.60
N ASP A 43 12.47 12.79 -4.75
CA ASP A 43 13.86 12.52 -5.11
C ASP A 43 14.13 11.00 -5.17
N GLN A 44 15.26 10.65 -5.79
CA GLN A 44 15.63 9.25 -6.01
C GLN A 44 15.88 8.49 -4.69
N ALA A 45 16.35 9.16 -3.64
CA ALA A 45 16.56 8.52 -2.34
C ALA A 45 15.22 8.10 -1.71
N LYS A 46 14.22 8.98 -1.79
CA LYS A 46 12.86 8.70 -1.34
C LYS A 46 12.22 7.57 -2.15
N CYS A 47 12.37 7.58 -3.47
CA CYS A 47 11.87 6.49 -4.32
C CYS A 47 12.51 5.14 -3.97
N ASN A 48 13.82 5.10 -3.74
CA ASN A 48 14.52 3.89 -3.31
C ASN A 48 14.04 3.39 -1.93
N GLN A 49 13.79 4.31 -0.98
CA GLN A 49 13.22 3.97 0.32
C GLN A 49 11.83 3.33 0.17
N LEU A 50 10.97 3.92 -0.66
CA LEU A 50 9.61 3.44 -0.89
C LEU A 50 9.59 2.05 -1.54
N VAL A 51 10.52 1.75 -2.46
CA VAL A 51 10.66 0.39 -3.03
C VAL A 51 10.91 -0.64 -1.92
N ALA A 52 11.81 -0.34 -0.98
CA ALA A 52 12.10 -1.24 0.14
C ALA A 52 10.88 -1.39 1.08
N GLU A 53 10.19 -0.29 1.37
CA GLU A 53 8.99 -0.27 2.21
C GLU A 53 7.86 -1.11 1.59
N PHE A 54 7.52 -0.86 0.32
CA PHE A 54 6.46 -1.57 -0.39
C PHE A 54 6.80 -3.04 -0.56
N LYS A 55 8.08 -3.39 -0.82
CA LYS A 55 8.50 -4.80 -0.82
C LYS A 55 8.28 -5.46 0.54
N SER A 56 8.50 -4.73 1.63
CA SER A 56 8.26 -5.26 2.97
C SER A 56 6.77 -5.46 3.25
N ARG A 57 5.95 -4.45 2.95
CA ARG A 57 4.49 -4.49 3.11
C ARG A 57 3.84 -5.56 2.22
N ASN A 58 4.32 -5.73 0.99
CA ASN A 58 3.78 -6.73 0.05
C ASN A 58 3.89 -8.17 0.57
N ARG A 59 4.90 -8.47 1.41
CA ARG A 59 5.08 -9.80 2.02
C ARG A 59 4.00 -10.16 3.03
N ASN A 60 3.18 -9.20 3.47
CA ASN A 60 2.09 -9.46 4.40
C ASN A 60 0.82 -9.99 3.69
N PHE A 61 0.79 -9.96 2.35
CA PHE A 61 -0.29 -10.52 1.55
C PHE A 61 0.02 -11.95 1.12
N SER A 62 -1.02 -12.76 0.92
CA SER A 62 -0.90 -14.08 0.30
C SER A 62 -0.37 -13.98 -1.13
N GLU A 63 0.12 -15.09 -1.68
CA GLU A 63 0.63 -15.11 -3.06
C GLU A 63 -0.44 -14.74 -4.10
N GLU A 64 -1.69 -15.18 -3.88
CA GLU A 64 -2.83 -14.81 -4.72
C GLU A 64 -3.08 -13.30 -4.68
N GLU A 65 -3.14 -12.71 -3.48
CA GLU A 65 -3.30 -11.27 -3.30
C GLU A 65 -2.13 -10.48 -3.89
N GLN A 66 -0.89 -10.94 -3.74
CA GLN A 66 0.29 -10.28 -4.33
C GLN A 66 0.20 -10.26 -5.86
N ASN A 67 -0.28 -11.34 -6.48
CA ASN A 67 -0.47 -11.41 -7.93
C ASN A 67 -1.57 -10.45 -8.39
N GLU A 68 -2.66 -10.36 -7.64
CA GLU A 68 -3.75 -9.43 -7.93
C GLU A 68 -3.34 -7.97 -7.73
N ILE A 69 -2.66 -7.65 -6.62
CA ILE A 69 -2.05 -6.35 -6.36
C ILE A 69 -1.13 -5.95 -7.51
N ARG A 70 -0.26 -6.86 -7.99
CA ARG A 70 0.66 -6.57 -9.10
C ARG A 70 -0.10 -6.16 -10.36
N LYS A 71 -1.16 -6.89 -10.72
CA LYS A 71 -2.00 -6.54 -11.89
C LYS A 71 -2.61 -5.16 -11.73
N GLN A 72 -3.22 -4.88 -10.58
CA GLN A 72 -3.89 -3.61 -10.31
C GLN A 72 -2.92 -2.42 -10.27
N VAL A 73 -1.73 -2.58 -9.67
CA VAL A 73 -0.69 -1.55 -9.67
C VAL A 73 -0.28 -1.21 -11.10
N VAL A 74 0.03 -2.21 -11.94
CA VAL A 74 0.46 -1.98 -13.33
C VAL A 74 -0.63 -1.27 -14.13
N GLU A 75 -1.88 -1.74 -14.03
CA GLU A 75 -3.00 -1.16 -14.75
C GLU A 75 -3.27 0.30 -14.32
N ARG A 76 -3.41 0.55 -13.02
CA ARG A 76 -3.71 1.88 -12.49
C ARG A 76 -2.57 2.86 -12.73
N PHE A 77 -1.33 2.43 -12.57
CA PHE A 77 -0.15 3.25 -12.84
C PHE A 77 -0.10 3.69 -14.31
N TYR A 78 -0.34 2.77 -15.24
CA TYR A 78 -0.38 3.10 -16.67
C TYR A 78 -1.53 4.07 -17.02
N ILE A 79 -2.70 3.91 -16.39
CA ILE A 79 -3.83 4.84 -16.55
C ILE A 79 -3.44 6.25 -16.06
N GLU A 80 -2.77 6.38 -14.92
CA GLU A 80 -2.33 7.67 -14.40
C GLU A 80 -1.25 8.31 -15.28
N LEU A 81 -0.26 7.55 -15.76
CA LEU A 81 0.73 8.05 -16.72
C LEU A 81 0.07 8.58 -18.00
N LYS A 82 -0.92 7.87 -18.55
CA LYS A 82 -1.69 8.35 -19.71
C LYS A 82 -2.46 9.64 -19.41
N LYS A 83 -2.98 9.82 -18.20
CA LYS A 83 -3.65 11.06 -17.81
C LYS A 83 -2.66 12.22 -17.73
N LEU A 84 -1.44 11.98 -17.26
CA LEU A 84 -0.37 12.98 -17.19
C LEU A 84 0.11 13.40 -18.58
N ASP A 85 0.31 12.44 -19.48
CA ASP A 85 0.68 12.69 -20.89
C ASP A 85 -0.36 13.58 -21.59
N LYS A 86 -1.66 13.25 -21.44
CA LYS A 86 -2.77 14.09 -21.96
C LYS A 86 -2.80 15.50 -21.38
N LYS A 87 -2.26 15.71 -20.18
CA LYS A 87 -2.17 17.01 -19.51
C LYS A 87 -0.88 17.77 -19.84
N GLY A 88 0.02 17.18 -20.66
CA GLY A 88 1.30 17.78 -21.01
C GLY A 88 2.31 17.81 -19.84
N VAL A 89 2.11 16.98 -18.82
CA VAL A 89 3.06 16.85 -17.70
C VAL A 89 4.26 16.02 -18.17
N LYS A 90 5.47 16.55 -17.99
CA LYS A 90 6.70 15.83 -18.33
C LYS A 90 6.93 14.71 -17.32
N VAL A 91 6.76 13.46 -17.78
CA VAL A 91 7.14 12.25 -17.06
C VAL A 91 8.61 11.97 -17.37
N GLY A 92 9.44 11.74 -16.35
CA GLY A 92 10.84 11.38 -16.52
C GLY A 92 10.94 10.00 -17.16
N SER A 93 11.26 9.92 -18.46
CA SER A 93 11.51 8.63 -19.11
C SER A 93 12.77 7.97 -18.53
N ALA A 94 12.58 7.07 -17.57
CA ALA A 94 13.61 6.14 -17.12
C ALA A 94 13.09 4.71 -17.32
N PHE A 95 13.16 4.25 -18.59
CA PHE A 95 13.23 2.83 -18.90
C PHE A 95 14.66 2.33 -18.68
#